data_AF-A0AAW0Y081-F1
#
_entry.id   AF-A0AAW0Y081-F1
#
_cell.length_a   1.000
_cell.length_b   1.000
_cell.length_c   1.000
_cell.angle_alpha   90.00
_cell.angle_beta   90.00
_cell.angle_gamma   90.00
#
_symmetry.space_group_name_H-M   'P 1'
#
loop_
_entity.id
_entity.type
_entity.pdbx_description
1 polymer ?
#
loop_
_entity_poly.entity_id
_entity_poly.type
_entity_poly.pdbx_seq_one_letter_code
_entity_poly.pdbx_strand_id
1 'polypeptide(L)'
;IRLVDAEGIINPKAFYNYLTAWVSNDALAYSASQADLRPEPRHWSHDRYDRGLKIPKSQPLVYTQLPFYLHQLGDTDTITNMINQVRTICRRFQEKGLPNFPTGVPFTFWEQYIKLRFYLVLALLAVLTAVFLVLSVVLMNVWAAALVVLLLATLVLQLFGVLGVVGVKLSAVPAVLLIVSVGVGVEFCVHVTVGFLTAVGGRDRRVILAVQHMAAPVLHGAASTLLASIMLLFSEFEFIRRYFFFVLLALTVLGVLDGLVFLPVLLSLVGPPAEVVPRNHPDRLPTPTPPPSPQPVHAHSHSGSSRRSSGRGASGGRSCRRSSSGGGGGSSLYPRLHGSNLSLTTITEEPSSSTRSSQSLRSSHEIVVEPQVVVETTTSPSTTYPGEGHHDHHVT
;
A
#
# COMPACT_ATOMS: atom_id res chain seq x y z
N ILE A 1 27.71 31.70 -57.87
CA ILE A 1 27.35 31.44 -56.45
C ILE A 1 27.62 29.96 -56.22
N ARG A 2 28.50 29.60 -55.28
CA ARG A 2 28.68 28.19 -54.90
C ARG A 2 27.52 27.76 -54.00
N LEU A 3 27.08 26.51 -54.13
CA LEU A 3 26.00 25.96 -53.30
C LEU A 3 26.45 25.79 -51.84
N VAL A 4 27.73 25.45 -51.66
CA VAL A 4 28.43 25.30 -50.38
C VAL A 4 29.65 26.23 -50.42
N ASP A 5 29.92 26.95 -49.33
CA ASP A 5 31.09 27.81 -49.22
C ASP A 5 32.39 27.03 -48.95
N ALA A 6 33.51 27.73 -48.71
CA ALA A 6 34.80 27.08 -48.48
C ALA A 6 34.88 26.41 -47.09
N GLU A 7 34.03 26.85 -46.17
CA GLU A 7 33.90 26.41 -44.79
C GLU A 7 32.93 25.21 -44.64
N GLY A 8 32.26 24.80 -45.71
CA GLY A 8 31.32 23.67 -45.73
C GLY A 8 29.89 24.04 -45.34
N ILE A 9 29.56 25.33 -45.24
CA ILE A 9 28.23 25.83 -44.89
C ILE A 9 27.41 26.02 -46.17
N ILE A 10 26.18 25.50 -46.14
CA ILE A 10 25.21 25.67 -47.22
C ILE A 10 24.64 27.09 -47.20
N ASN A 11 24.45 27.71 -48.36
CA ASN A 11 23.90 29.07 -48.45
C ASN A 11 22.57 29.22 -47.66
N PRO A 12 22.52 30.03 -46.58
CA PRO A 12 21.35 30.14 -45.71
C PRO A 12 20.10 30.66 -46.40
N LYS A 13 20.26 31.50 -47.44
CA LYS A 13 19.12 32.12 -48.15
C LYS A 13 18.30 31.10 -48.93
N ALA A 14 18.94 30.04 -49.42
CA ALA A 14 18.34 29.03 -50.29
C ALA A 14 18.22 27.64 -49.63
N PHE A 15 18.62 27.50 -48.37
CA PHE A 15 18.66 26.24 -47.63
C PHE A 15 17.35 25.43 -47.75
N TYR A 16 16.19 26.04 -47.49
CA TYR A 16 14.89 25.36 -47.54
C TYR A 16 14.44 24.97 -48.96
N ASN A 17 14.98 25.61 -50.00
CA ASN A 17 14.75 25.16 -51.38
C ASN A 17 15.61 23.93 -51.68
N TYR A 18 16.88 23.96 -51.24
CA TYR A 18 17.79 22.83 -51.39
C TYR A 18 17.32 21.61 -50.61
N LEU A 19 16.76 21.81 -49.41
CA LEU A 19 16.19 20.75 -48.59
C LEU A 19 15.03 20.04 -49.32
N THR A 20 14.08 20.79 -49.89
CA THR A 20 12.98 20.25 -50.69
C THR A 20 13.51 19.41 -51.87
N ALA A 21 14.50 19.95 -52.58
CA ALA A 21 15.10 19.26 -53.72
C ALA A 21 15.84 17.99 -53.29
N TRP A 22 16.59 18.03 -52.19
CA TRP A 22 17.33 16.87 -51.68
C TRP A 22 16.40 15.73 -51.26
N VAL A 23 15.41 16.02 -50.39
CA VAL A 23 14.49 15.00 -49.86
C VAL A 23 13.72 14.30 -50.98
N SER A 24 13.32 15.03 -52.02
CA SER A 24 12.50 14.48 -53.11
C SER A 24 13.31 13.74 -54.17
N ASN A 25 14.54 14.17 -54.47
CA ASN A 25 15.34 13.63 -55.57
C ASN A 25 16.38 12.60 -55.12
N ASP A 26 16.76 12.61 -53.85
CA ASP A 26 17.72 11.68 -53.25
C ASP A 26 17.08 10.89 -52.11
N ALA A 27 16.08 10.08 -52.47
CA ALA A 27 15.33 9.26 -51.52
C ALA A 27 16.23 8.25 -50.79
N LEU A 28 17.31 7.78 -51.42
CA LEU A 28 18.25 6.84 -50.81
C LEU A 28 19.06 7.49 -49.68
N ALA A 29 19.64 8.67 -49.90
CA ALA A 29 20.35 9.38 -48.84
C ALA A 29 19.40 9.82 -47.71
N TYR A 30 18.19 10.29 -48.06
CA TYR A 30 17.20 10.67 -47.07
C TYR A 30 16.79 9.49 -46.19
N SER A 31 16.41 8.35 -46.79
CA SER A 31 16.05 7.13 -46.05
C SER A 31 17.22 6.58 -45.22
N ALA A 32 18.44 6.58 -45.75
CA ALA A 32 19.63 6.14 -45.02
C ALA A 32 19.96 7.02 -43.81
N SER A 33 19.66 8.34 -43.88
CA SER A 33 19.89 9.27 -42.77
C SER A 33 18.98 9.01 -41.57
N GLN A 34 17.83 8.35 -41.79
CA GLN A 34 16.74 8.16 -40.80
C GLN A 34 16.27 9.46 -40.15
N ALA A 35 16.54 10.61 -40.78
CA ALA A 35 16.10 11.91 -40.32
C ALA A 35 14.61 12.07 -40.63
N ASP A 36 13.77 12.18 -39.59
CA ASP A 36 12.35 12.47 -39.74
C ASP A 36 12.13 13.99 -39.75
N LEU A 37 12.06 14.57 -40.95
CA LEU A 37 11.90 16.02 -41.11
C LEU A 37 10.44 16.42 -40.99
N ARG A 38 10.11 17.19 -39.94
CA ARG A 38 8.76 17.72 -39.71
C ARG A 38 8.77 19.24 -39.60
N PRO A 39 7.83 19.96 -40.25
CA PRO A 39 6.86 19.46 -41.24
C PRO A 39 7.56 18.89 -42.48
N GLU A 40 6.91 17.92 -43.13
CA GLU A 40 7.47 17.23 -44.29
C GLU A 40 7.69 18.22 -45.45
N PRO A 41 8.91 18.27 -46.03
CA PRO A 41 9.16 19.10 -47.20
C PRO A 41 8.22 18.74 -48.35
N ARG A 42 7.76 19.75 -49.11
CA ARG A 42 6.90 19.51 -50.27
C ARG A 42 7.64 18.67 -51.30
N HIS A 43 6.96 17.68 -51.86
CA HIS A 43 7.55 16.87 -52.92
C HIS A 43 7.82 17.69 -54.20
N TRP A 44 9.04 17.61 -54.71
CA TRP A 44 9.44 18.21 -55.99
C TRP A 44 10.47 17.32 -56.69
N SER A 45 10.05 16.64 -57.76
CA SER A 45 10.94 15.83 -58.59
C SER A 45 11.47 16.66 -59.75
N HIS A 46 12.78 16.60 -59.99
CA HIS A 46 13.43 17.29 -61.08
C HIS A 46 13.18 16.55 -62.40
N ASP A 47 12.46 17.19 -63.31
CA ASP A 47 12.34 16.75 -64.71
C ASP A 47 13.34 17.54 -65.58
N ARG A 48 14.11 16.83 -66.41
CA ARG A 48 15.06 17.42 -67.36
C ARG A 48 14.36 18.35 -68.36
N TYR A 49 13.09 18.11 -68.67
CA TYR A 49 12.33 18.91 -69.63
C TYR A 49 11.63 20.13 -69.02
N ASP A 50 11.60 20.25 -67.68
CA ASP A 50 10.99 21.39 -66.99
C ASP A 50 11.88 22.64 -67.09
N ARG A 51 11.47 23.60 -67.91
CA ARG A 51 12.15 24.90 -68.05
C ARG A 51 11.80 25.91 -66.95
N GLY A 52 10.83 25.59 -66.09
CA GLY A 52 10.32 26.47 -65.05
C GLY A 52 11.27 26.61 -63.86
N LEU A 53 11.99 25.54 -63.49
CA LEU A 53 12.98 25.49 -62.40
C LEU A 53 12.49 26.11 -61.07
N LYS A 54 11.18 26.05 -60.81
CA LYS A 54 10.55 26.62 -59.62
C LYS A 54 10.52 25.58 -58.51
N ILE A 55 11.53 25.59 -57.65
CA ILE A 55 11.58 24.72 -56.48
C ILE A 55 10.71 25.32 -55.36
N PRO A 56 9.69 24.60 -54.85
CA PRO A 56 8.88 25.09 -53.75
C PRO A 56 9.70 25.12 -52.45
N LYS A 57 9.70 26.28 -51.78
CA LYS A 57 10.36 26.45 -50.49
C LYS A 57 9.66 25.62 -49.41
N SER A 58 10.41 24.80 -48.67
CA SER A 58 9.89 24.09 -47.49
C SER A 58 9.59 25.06 -46.33
N GLN A 59 8.67 24.66 -45.47
CA GLN A 59 8.42 25.36 -44.21
C GLN A 59 9.63 25.19 -43.28
N PRO A 60 9.87 26.12 -42.35
CA PRO A 60 10.88 25.95 -41.32
C PRO A 60 10.67 24.65 -40.55
N LEU A 61 11.73 23.85 -40.43
CA LEU A 61 11.70 22.60 -39.68
C LEU A 61 11.45 22.86 -38.19
N VAL A 62 10.56 22.07 -37.62
CA VAL A 62 10.21 22.05 -36.20
C VAL A 62 10.86 20.86 -35.50
N TYR A 63 10.97 19.73 -36.19
CA TYR A 63 11.57 18.51 -35.65
C TYR A 63 12.41 17.80 -36.70
N THR A 64 13.52 17.24 -36.23
CA THR A 64 14.37 16.29 -36.93
C THR A 64 15.06 15.42 -35.89
N GLN A 65 15.45 14.21 -36.29
CA GLN A 65 16.13 13.27 -35.41
C GLN A 65 17.46 12.84 -36.01
N LEU A 66 18.38 12.49 -35.12
CA LEU A 66 19.70 11.99 -35.46
C LEU A 66 19.85 10.61 -34.80
N PRO A 67 19.96 9.52 -35.59
CA PRO A 67 20.08 8.18 -35.03
C PRO A 67 21.47 7.98 -34.41
N PHE A 68 21.51 7.46 -33.19
CA PHE A 68 22.72 7.01 -32.52
C PHE A 68 22.50 5.62 -31.93
N TYR A 69 23.54 4.79 -31.96
CA TYR A 69 23.54 3.47 -31.34
C TYR A 69 24.41 3.49 -30.09
N LEU A 70 23.87 2.93 -29.00
CA LEU A 70 24.59 2.77 -27.75
C LEU A 70 25.19 1.36 -27.71
N HIS A 71 26.42 1.24 -27.21
CA HIS A 71 27.13 -0.02 -27.13
C HIS A 71 27.53 -0.32 -25.67
N GLN A 72 27.56 -1.60 -25.30
CA GLN A 72 28.07 -2.09 -24.00
C GLN A 72 27.40 -1.47 -22.75
N LEU A 73 26.07 -1.38 -22.74
CA LEU A 73 25.31 -0.98 -21.56
C LEU A 73 24.85 -2.21 -20.76
N GLY A 74 25.72 -2.72 -19.89
CA GLY A 74 25.41 -3.86 -19.01
C GLY A 74 24.81 -3.47 -17.65
N ASP A 75 25.30 -2.36 -17.07
CA ASP A 75 24.99 -1.97 -15.69
C ASP A 75 24.11 -0.73 -15.60
N THR A 76 23.31 -0.66 -14.53
CA THR A 76 22.43 0.50 -14.25
C THR A 76 23.25 1.78 -14.02
N ASP A 77 24.41 1.68 -13.38
CA ASP A 77 25.29 2.82 -13.15
C ASP A 77 25.88 3.34 -14.47
N THR A 78 26.29 2.44 -15.38
CA THR A 78 26.77 2.82 -16.72
C THR A 78 25.67 3.51 -17.54
N ILE A 79 24.44 3.00 -17.47
CA ILE A 79 23.29 3.60 -18.17
C ILE A 79 22.97 4.99 -17.60
N THR A 80 22.89 5.15 -16.28
CA THR A 80 22.60 6.45 -15.66
C THR A 80 23.71 7.48 -15.91
N ASN A 81 24.97 7.06 -15.91
CA ASN A 81 26.10 7.91 -16.29
C ASN A 81 26.04 8.34 -17.75
N MET A 82 25.72 7.41 -18.66
CA MET A 82 25.52 7.73 -20.08
C MET A 82 24.38 8.75 -20.27
N ILE A 83 23.24 8.56 -19.59
CA ILE A 83 22.12 9.50 -19.65
C ILE A 83 22.56 10.90 -19.20
N ASN A 84 23.29 10.99 -18.08
CA ASN A 84 23.80 12.28 -17.58
C ASN A 84 24.76 12.96 -18.56
N GLN A 85 25.65 12.20 -19.21
CA GLN A 85 26.58 12.74 -20.21
C GLN A 85 25.84 13.28 -21.44
N VAL A 86 24.92 12.50 -22.00
CA VAL A 86 24.13 12.92 -23.17
C VAL A 86 23.29 14.15 -22.84
N ARG A 87 22.61 14.18 -21.69
CA ARG A 87 21.83 15.34 -21.24
C ARG A 87 22.70 16.59 -21.07
N THR A 88 23.94 16.44 -20.59
CA THR A 88 24.89 17.55 -20.45
C THR A 88 25.29 18.12 -21.81
N ILE A 89 25.56 17.26 -22.80
CA ILE A 89 25.84 17.67 -24.18
C ILE A 89 24.63 18.41 -24.77
N CYS A 90 23.44 17.84 -24.62
CA CYS A 90 22.21 18.45 -25.11
C CYS A 90 22.00 19.85 -24.54
N ARG A 91 22.18 20.00 -23.22
CA ARG A 91 22.08 21.30 -22.53
C ARG A 91 23.10 22.31 -23.05
N ARG A 92 24.35 21.91 -23.30
CA ARG A 92 25.39 22.79 -23.86
C ARG A 92 25.00 23.36 -25.23
N PHE A 93 24.37 22.58 -26.09
CA PHE A 93 23.91 23.06 -27.39
C PHE A 93 22.59 23.84 -27.31
N GLN A 94 21.75 23.52 -26.33
CA GLN A 94 20.55 24.30 -26.04
C GLN A 94 20.89 25.72 -25.58
N GLU A 95 21.91 25.89 -24.74
CA GLU A 95 22.42 27.21 -24.31
C GLU A 95 22.99 28.04 -25.46
N LYS A 96 23.46 27.38 -26.54
CA LYS A 96 23.89 28.04 -27.79
C LYS A 96 22.74 28.40 -28.73
N GLY A 97 21.49 28.14 -28.35
CA GLY A 97 20.30 28.45 -29.13
C GLY A 97 19.77 27.31 -30.01
N LEU A 98 20.27 26.08 -29.86
CA LEU A 98 19.76 24.90 -30.58
C LEU A 98 18.95 24.00 -29.62
N PRO A 99 17.61 24.13 -29.54
CA PRO A 99 16.79 23.26 -28.70
C PRO A 99 16.90 21.81 -29.16
N ASN A 100 17.28 20.91 -28.26
CA ASN A 100 17.50 19.50 -28.58
C ASN A 100 17.26 18.63 -27.32
N PHE A 101 16.87 17.38 -27.53
CA PHE A 101 16.67 16.42 -26.45
C PHE A 101 16.92 14.99 -26.94
N PRO A 102 17.45 14.10 -26.08
CA PRO A 102 17.59 12.69 -26.40
C PRO A 102 16.26 11.95 -26.26
N THR A 103 16.07 10.93 -27.08
CA THR A 103 14.94 9.99 -27.02
C THR A 103 15.45 8.55 -27.05
N GLY A 104 14.65 7.62 -26.52
CA GLY A 104 14.97 6.19 -26.54
C GLY A 104 14.67 5.48 -25.22
N VAL A 105 14.66 4.16 -25.27
CA VAL A 105 14.33 3.28 -24.13
C VAL A 105 15.17 3.57 -22.87
N PRO A 106 16.50 3.80 -22.94
CA PRO A 106 17.27 4.15 -21.76
C PRO A 106 16.80 5.44 -21.10
N PHE A 107 16.46 6.47 -21.89
CA PHE A 107 16.01 7.76 -21.38
C PHE A 107 14.60 7.67 -20.77
N THR A 108 13.71 6.82 -21.30
CA THR A 108 12.35 6.69 -20.75
C THR A 108 12.30 5.83 -19.49
N PHE A 109 13.05 4.73 -19.43
CA PHE A 109 12.96 3.78 -18.30
C PHE A 109 14.00 4.00 -17.20
N TRP A 110 15.24 4.38 -17.54
CA TRP A 110 16.32 4.49 -16.54
C TRP A 110 16.47 5.86 -15.90
N GLU A 111 15.81 6.89 -16.44
CA GLU A 111 15.88 8.26 -15.92
C GLU A 111 15.40 8.36 -14.45
N GLN A 112 14.46 7.50 -14.03
CA GLN A 112 13.99 7.43 -12.65
C GLN A 112 15.09 7.07 -11.63
N TYR A 113 16.12 6.32 -12.03
CA TYR A 113 17.18 5.86 -11.11
C TYR A 113 18.17 6.96 -10.74
N ILE A 114 18.29 8.02 -11.55
CA ILE A 114 19.29 9.09 -11.35
C ILE A 114 19.08 9.79 -10.01
N LYS A 115 17.83 10.08 -9.64
CA LYS A 115 17.48 10.80 -8.40
C LYS A 115 16.75 9.94 -7.37
N LEU A 116 16.65 8.62 -7.61
CA LEU A 116 15.88 7.71 -6.75
C LEU A 116 16.34 7.77 -5.28
N ARG A 117 17.65 7.70 -5.02
CA ARG A 117 18.21 7.71 -3.66
C ARG A 117 17.89 9.01 -2.92
N PHE A 118 17.99 10.14 -3.62
CA PHE A 118 17.69 11.47 -3.05
C PHE A 118 16.21 11.57 -2.68
N TYR A 119 15.30 11.19 -3.59
CA TYR A 119 13.86 11.24 -3.33
C TYR A 119 13.43 10.24 -2.25
N LEU A 120 14.06 9.07 -2.17
CA LEU A 120 13.81 8.11 -1.09
C LEU A 120 14.13 8.70 0.29
N VAL A 121 15.32 9.30 0.45
CA VAL A 121 15.70 9.94 1.72
C VAL A 121 14.76 11.09 2.05
N LEU A 122 14.44 11.93 1.06
CA LEU A 122 13.50 13.03 1.25
C LEU A 122 12.11 12.55 1.67
N ALA A 123 11.60 11.49 1.03
CA ALA A 123 10.30 10.90 1.35
C ALA A 123 10.29 10.27 2.76
N LEU A 124 11.34 9.55 3.13
CA LEU A 124 11.47 8.96 4.48
C LEU A 124 11.51 10.05 5.56
N LEU A 125 12.29 11.12 5.35
CA LEU A 125 12.33 12.25 6.28
C LEU A 125 10.97 12.94 6.39
N ALA A 126 10.29 13.15 5.26
CA ALA A 126 8.96 13.76 5.24
C ALA A 126 7.93 12.92 5.99
N VAL A 127 7.90 11.60 5.78
CA VAL A 127 6.95 10.70 6.46
C VAL A 127 7.29 10.57 7.95
N LEU A 128 8.55 10.43 8.34
CA LEU A 128 8.94 10.42 9.75
C LEU A 128 8.56 11.72 10.46
N THR A 129 8.74 12.87 9.79
CA THR A 129 8.32 14.18 10.33
C THR A 129 6.80 14.27 10.45
N ALA A 130 6.05 13.79 9.45
CA ALA A 130 4.59 13.77 9.50
C ALA A 130 4.07 12.89 10.65
N VAL A 131 4.64 11.69 10.82
CA VAL A 131 4.33 10.78 11.92
C VAL A 131 4.67 11.43 13.26
N PHE A 132 5.82 12.10 13.39
CA PHE A 132 6.19 12.84 14.59
C PHE A 132 5.15 13.89 14.97
N LEU A 133 4.70 14.71 14.01
CA LEU A 133 3.71 15.76 14.24
C LEU A 133 2.36 15.16 14.66
N VAL A 134 1.89 14.13 13.95
CA VAL A 134 0.62 13.46 14.27
C VAL A 134 0.68 12.80 15.64
N LEU A 135 1.73 12.03 15.94
CA LEU A 135 1.89 11.37 17.23
C LEU A 135 2.06 12.37 18.37
N SER A 136 2.75 13.49 18.17
CA SER A 136 2.88 14.53 19.19
C SER A 136 1.54 15.11 19.59
N VAL A 137 0.63 15.32 18.62
CA VAL A 137 -0.73 15.80 18.88
C VAL A 137 -1.59 14.70 19.51
N VAL A 138 -1.59 13.48 18.96
CA VAL A 138 -2.45 12.39 19.45
C VAL A 138 -2.06 11.93 20.86
N LEU A 139 -0.77 11.82 21.15
CA LEU A 139 -0.26 11.39 22.47
C LEU A 139 -0.23 12.54 23.49
N MET A 140 -0.39 13.80 23.04
CA MET A 140 -0.17 15.02 23.84
C MET A 140 1.20 15.01 24.58
N ASN A 141 2.19 14.29 24.02
CA ASN A 141 3.49 14.09 24.64
C ASN A 141 4.59 14.00 23.57
N VAL A 142 5.28 15.13 23.36
CA VAL A 142 6.33 15.27 22.35
C VAL A 142 7.52 14.34 22.63
N TRP A 143 7.83 14.07 23.91
CA TRP A 143 8.95 13.18 24.27
C TRP A 143 8.64 11.73 23.91
N ALA A 144 7.43 11.25 24.19
CA ALA A 144 6.99 9.92 23.77
C ALA A 144 6.98 9.77 22.24
N ALA A 145 6.46 10.78 21.54
CA ALA A 145 6.44 10.79 20.07
C ALA A 145 7.86 10.74 19.47
N ALA A 146 8.81 11.48 20.05
CA ALA A 146 10.21 11.44 19.62
C ALA A 146 10.85 10.04 19.79
N LEU A 147 10.58 9.35 20.90
CA LEU A 147 11.06 7.98 21.12
C LEU A 147 10.49 7.00 20.10
N VAL A 148 9.19 7.10 19.80
CA VAL A 148 8.55 6.26 18.78
C VAL A 148 9.16 6.52 17.40
N VAL A 149 9.36 7.78 17.02
CA VAL A 149 9.94 8.12 15.71
C VAL A 149 11.39 7.67 15.59
N LEU A 150 12.17 7.76 16.67
CA LEU A 150 13.52 7.20 16.73
C LEU A 150 13.50 5.69 16.46
N LEU A 151 12.55 4.96 17.03
CA LEU A 151 12.38 3.52 16.80
C LEU A 151 11.95 3.20 15.37
N LEU A 152 11.05 4.00 14.79
CA LEU A 152 10.67 3.84 13.39
C LEU A 152 11.86 4.08 12.45
N ALA A 153 12.72 5.05 12.78
CA ALA A 153 13.95 5.28 12.02
C ALA A 153 14.93 4.10 12.13
N THR A 154 15.08 3.49 13.32
CA THR A 154 15.88 2.26 13.46
C THR A 154 15.29 1.09 12.70
N LEU A 155 13.96 0.92 12.71
CA LEU A 155 13.27 -0.13 11.95
C LEU A 155 13.53 0.00 10.45
N VAL A 156 13.43 1.22 9.90
CA VAL A 156 13.73 1.47 8.47
C VAL A 156 15.20 1.15 8.16
N LEU A 157 16.13 1.54 9.03
CA LEU A 157 17.55 1.26 8.85
C LEU A 157 17.85 -0.24 8.89
N GLN A 158 17.26 -0.97 9.83
CA GLN A 158 17.38 -2.42 9.93
C GLN A 158 16.80 -3.11 8.69
N LEU A 159 15.61 -2.69 8.25
CA LEU A 159 14.98 -3.23 7.05
C LEU A 159 15.83 -2.98 5.81
N PHE A 160 16.37 -1.76 5.65
CA PHE A 160 17.31 -1.43 4.57
C PHE A 160 18.57 -2.33 4.61
N GLY A 161 19.09 -2.62 5.81
CA GLY A 161 20.18 -3.57 6.00
C GLY A 161 19.82 -4.99 5.56
N VAL A 162 18.63 -5.48 5.92
CA VAL A 162 18.12 -6.79 5.49
C VAL A 162 17.97 -6.86 3.97
N LEU A 163 17.47 -5.81 3.33
CA LEU A 163 17.39 -5.73 1.86
C LEU A 163 18.77 -5.92 1.22
N GLY A 164 19.82 -5.33 1.81
CA GLY A 164 21.20 -5.50 1.39
C GLY A 164 21.71 -6.94 1.53
N VAL A 165 21.46 -7.57 2.68
CA VAL A 165 21.88 -8.96 2.95
C VAL A 165 21.15 -9.96 2.05
N VAL A 166 19.86 -9.75 1.78
CA VAL A 166 19.08 -10.59 0.85
C VAL A 166 19.48 -10.33 -0.61
N GLY A 167 20.27 -9.29 -0.90
CA GLY A 167 20.70 -8.92 -2.25
C GLY A 167 19.55 -8.40 -3.11
N VAL A 168 18.58 -7.73 -2.49
CA VAL A 168 17.49 -7.06 -3.21
C VAL A 168 18.01 -5.74 -3.77
N LYS A 169 17.99 -5.58 -5.10
CA LYS A 169 18.44 -4.34 -5.75
C LYS A 169 17.46 -3.20 -5.43
N LEU A 170 17.99 -2.02 -5.10
CA LEU A 170 17.17 -0.85 -4.82
C LEU A 170 16.52 -0.35 -6.11
N SER A 171 15.22 -0.59 -6.25
CA SER A 171 14.36 -0.03 -7.29
C SER A 171 13.22 0.77 -6.68
N ALA A 172 12.34 1.34 -7.51
CA ALA A 172 11.17 2.08 -7.02
C ALA A 172 10.28 1.22 -6.11
N VAL A 173 10.22 -0.10 -6.32
CA VAL A 173 9.34 -0.99 -5.55
C VAL A 173 9.82 -1.18 -4.10
N PRO A 174 11.06 -1.61 -3.81
CA PRO A 174 11.61 -1.61 -2.45
C PRO A 174 11.60 -0.22 -1.79
N ALA A 175 11.82 0.84 -2.57
CA ALA A 175 11.77 2.21 -2.06
C ALA A 175 10.37 2.54 -1.50
N VAL A 176 9.31 2.17 -2.19
CA VAL A 176 7.94 2.33 -1.69
C VAL A 176 7.68 1.44 -0.47
N LEU A 177 8.18 0.19 -0.46
CA LEU A 177 8.02 -0.70 0.70
C LEU A 177 8.71 -0.16 1.97
N LEU A 178 9.86 0.52 1.84
CA LEU A 178 10.51 1.20 2.96
C LEU A 178 9.71 2.41 3.48
N ILE A 179 8.91 3.05 2.63
CA ILE A 179 8.01 4.12 3.07
C ILE A 179 6.80 3.51 3.79
N VAL A 180 6.21 2.46 3.21
CA VAL A 180 5.11 1.70 3.83
C VAL A 180 5.52 1.11 5.18
N SER A 181 6.77 0.67 5.33
CA SER A 181 7.26 0.12 6.60
C SER A 181 7.21 1.11 7.75
N VAL A 182 7.32 2.42 7.50
CA VAL A 182 7.12 3.44 8.54
C VAL A 182 5.69 3.40 9.05
N GLY A 183 4.71 3.33 8.15
CA GLY A 183 3.28 3.26 8.51
C GLY A 183 2.93 1.98 9.26
N VAL A 184 3.36 0.83 8.75
CA VAL A 184 3.15 -0.48 9.41
C VAL A 184 3.90 -0.54 10.76
N GLY A 185 5.10 0.04 10.84
CA GLY A 185 5.88 0.11 12.08
C GLY A 185 5.20 0.88 13.21
N VAL A 186 4.40 1.91 12.87
CA VAL A 186 3.65 2.70 13.85
C VAL A 186 2.67 1.83 14.63
N GLU A 187 2.00 0.87 13.98
CA GLU A 187 1.05 -0.03 14.62
C GLU A 187 1.70 -0.82 15.77
N PHE A 188 2.90 -1.36 15.55
CA PHE A 188 3.61 -2.15 16.56
C PHE A 188 4.07 -1.30 17.76
N CYS A 189 4.32 0.00 17.58
CA CYS A 189 4.89 0.85 18.61
C CYS A 189 3.83 1.67 19.37
N VAL A 190 2.80 2.16 18.69
CA VAL A 190 1.86 3.13 19.26
C VAL A 190 0.99 2.52 20.35
N HIS A 191 0.53 1.27 20.19
CA HIS A 191 -0.31 0.60 21.18
C HIS A 191 0.43 0.40 22.50
N VAL A 192 1.68 -0.05 22.45
CA VAL A 192 2.54 -0.21 23.63
C VAL A 192 2.84 1.14 24.28
N THR A 193 3.10 2.17 23.47
CA THR A 193 3.38 3.53 23.97
C THR A 193 2.16 4.14 24.67
N VAL A 194 0.97 4.01 24.11
CA VAL A 194 -0.29 4.45 24.75
C VAL A 194 -0.55 3.65 26.04
N GLY A 195 -0.33 2.34 26.02
CA GLY A 195 -0.40 1.51 27.22
C GLY A 195 0.56 1.98 28.31
N PHE A 196 1.78 2.38 27.95
CA PHE A 196 2.74 2.94 28.89
C PHE A 196 2.30 4.30 29.43
N LEU A 197 1.83 5.21 28.56
CA LEU A 197 1.36 6.55 28.95
C LEU A 197 0.19 6.49 29.94
N THR A 198 -0.75 5.57 29.72
CA THR A 198 -1.96 5.41 30.54
C THR A 198 -1.78 4.55 31.78
N ALA A 199 -0.69 3.78 31.87
CA ALA A 199 -0.39 2.97 33.06
C ALA A 199 0.05 3.85 34.24
N VAL A 200 -0.32 3.42 35.45
CA VAL A 200 0.03 4.05 36.72
C VAL A 200 1.15 3.28 37.42
N GLY A 201 2.07 3.99 38.06
CA GLY A 201 3.21 3.43 38.81
C GLY A 201 4.56 3.99 38.39
N GLY A 202 5.63 3.41 38.93
CA GLY A 202 6.99 3.65 38.46
C GLY A 202 7.20 3.24 36.99
N ARG A 203 8.29 3.71 36.36
CA ARG A 203 8.59 3.42 34.94
C ARG A 203 8.56 1.93 34.64
N ASP A 204 9.26 1.11 35.41
CA ASP A 204 9.34 -0.33 35.19
C ASP A 204 7.98 -1.01 35.33
N ARG A 205 7.19 -0.61 36.33
CA ARG A 205 5.84 -1.13 36.53
C ARG A 205 4.92 -0.77 35.35
N ARG A 206 5.01 0.48 34.87
CA ARG A 206 4.23 0.95 33.72
C ARG A 206 4.57 0.21 32.44
N VAL A 207 5.86 -0.05 32.19
CA VAL A 207 6.30 -0.87 31.04
C VAL A 207 5.72 -2.28 31.13
N ILE A 208 5.82 -2.91 32.31
CA ILE A 208 5.28 -4.27 32.52
C ILE A 208 3.77 -4.29 32.25
N LEU A 209 3.03 -3.34 32.79
CA LEU A 209 1.58 -3.24 32.58
C LEU A 209 1.23 -3.01 31.11
N ALA A 210 1.97 -2.13 30.43
CA ALA A 210 1.77 -1.83 29.01
C ALA A 210 1.95 -3.09 28.15
N VAL A 211 3.04 -3.82 28.35
CA VAL A 211 3.31 -5.07 27.61
C VAL A 211 2.28 -6.14 27.95
N GLN A 212 1.91 -6.31 29.22
CA GLN A 212 0.91 -7.30 29.63
C GLN A 212 -0.45 -7.12 28.94
N HIS A 213 -0.88 -5.86 28.74
CA HIS A 213 -2.17 -5.58 28.10
C HIS A 213 -2.09 -5.47 26.58
N MET A 214 -0.97 -5.01 26.02
CA MET A 214 -0.86 -4.69 24.59
C MET A 214 -0.14 -5.76 23.76
N ALA A 215 0.60 -6.69 24.37
CA ALA A 215 1.33 -7.72 23.62
C ALA A 215 0.40 -8.63 22.80
N ALA A 216 -0.73 -9.06 23.37
CA ALA A 216 -1.65 -9.95 22.66
C ALA A 216 -2.27 -9.26 21.43
N PRO A 217 -2.90 -8.07 21.50
CA PRO A 217 -3.39 -7.37 20.31
C PRO A 217 -2.32 -7.16 19.23
N VAL A 218 -1.12 -6.73 19.62
CA VAL A 218 -0.01 -6.47 18.69
C VAL A 218 0.45 -7.74 17.98
N LEU A 219 0.57 -8.86 18.70
CA LEU A 219 0.94 -10.15 18.12
C LEU A 219 -0.13 -10.70 17.17
N HIS A 220 -1.41 -10.52 17.48
CA HIS A 220 -2.49 -10.90 16.56
C HIS A 220 -2.48 -10.04 15.29
N GLY A 221 -2.23 -8.73 15.41
CA GLY A 221 -2.02 -7.84 14.27
C GLY A 221 -0.86 -8.29 13.38
N ALA A 222 0.30 -8.58 13.98
CA ALA A 222 1.46 -9.13 13.27
C ALA A 222 1.15 -10.48 12.59
N ALA A 223 0.47 -11.39 13.29
CA ALA A 223 0.07 -12.69 12.73
C ALA A 223 -0.86 -12.54 11.51
N SER A 224 -1.78 -11.57 11.55
CA SER A 224 -2.67 -11.29 10.41
C SER A 224 -1.90 -10.78 9.18
N THR A 225 -0.91 -9.91 9.38
CA THR A 225 -0.05 -9.38 8.30
C THR A 225 0.87 -10.46 7.74
N LEU A 226 1.39 -11.32 8.62
CA LEU A 226 2.22 -12.46 8.22
C LEU A 226 1.40 -13.47 7.40
N LEU A 227 0.17 -13.77 7.81
CA LEU A 227 -0.73 -14.65 7.08
C LEU A 227 -1.06 -14.09 5.68
N ALA A 228 -1.33 -12.79 5.59
CA ALA A 228 -1.53 -12.11 4.31
C ALA A 228 -0.26 -12.20 3.42
N SER A 229 0.91 -12.01 4.01
CA SER A 229 2.18 -12.09 3.31
C SER A 229 2.50 -13.50 2.81
N ILE A 230 2.14 -14.55 3.56
CA ILE A 230 2.35 -15.96 3.17
C ILE A 230 1.69 -16.27 1.82
N MET A 231 0.54 -15.67 1.50
CA MET A 231 -0.10 -15.89 0.20
C MET A 231 0.80 -15.49 -0.99
N LEU A 232 1.66 -14.48 -0.81
CA LEU A 232 2.61 -14.04 -1.83
C LEU A 232 3.75 -15.03 -2.07
N LEU A 233 4.02 -15.92 -1.11
CA LEU A 233 5.05 -16.96 -1.26
C LEU A 233 4.69 -17.98 -2.35
N PHE A 234 3.40 -18.22 -2.58
CA PHE A 234 2.91 -19.15 -3.60
C PHE A 234 2.88 -18.56 -5.01
N SER A 235 3.38 -17.34 -5.20
CA SER A 235 3.46 -16.74 -6.53
C SER A 235 4.55 -17.40 -7.39
N GLU A 236 4.22 -17.70 -8.65
CA GLU A 236 5.17 -18.22 -9.64
C GLU A 236 6.29 -17.21 -9.96
N PHE A 237 5.99 -15.91 -9.84
CA PHE A 237 6.93 -14.84 -10.17
C PHE A 237 8.00 -14.68 -9.07
N GLU A 238 9.27 -14.90 -9.43
CA GLU A 238 10.40 -14.66 -8.52
C GLU A 238 10.42 -13.20 -8.02
N PHE A 239 10.02 -12.26 -8.86
CA PHE A 239 9.90 -10.85 -8.49
C PHE A 239 9.00 -10.66 -7.26
N ILE A 240 7.83 -11.29 -7.23
CA ILE A 240 6.88 -11.15 -6.12
C ILE A 240 7.46 -11.79 -4.85
N ARG A 241 7.97 -13.02 -4.96
CA ARG A 241 8.57 -13.72 -3.82
C ARG A 241 9.76 -12.97 -3.24
N ARG A 242 10.66 -12.46 -4.09
CA ARG A 242 11.90 -11.81 -3.66
C ARG A 242 11.68 -10.39 -3.13
N TYR A 243 10.91 -9.57 -3.84
CA TYR A 243 10.78 -8.14 -3.53
C TYR A 243 9.65 -7.83 -2.56
N PHE A 244 8.60 -8.66 -2.49
CA PHE A 244 7.47 -8.43 -1.59
C PHE A 244 7.50 -9.39 -0.40
N PHE A 245 7.45 -10.71 -0.62
CA PHE A 245 7.32 -11.67 0.48
C PHE A 245 8.45 -11.55 1.52
N PHE A 246 9.72 -11.63 1.10
CA PHE A 246 10.83 -11.54 2.05
C PHE A 246 10.90 -10.18 2.76
N VAL A 247 10.58 -9.09 2.06
CA VAL A 247 10.61 -7.74 2.63
C VAL A 247 9.49 -7.54 3.65
N LEU A 248 8.26 -7.99 3.34
CA LEU A 248 7.11 -7.92 4.26
C LEU A 248 7.27 -8.87 5.46
N LEU A 249 7.86 -10.04 5.24
CA LEU A 249 8.21 -10.96 6.33
C LEU A 249 9.24 -10.32 7.27
N ALA A 250 10.33 -9.76 6.71
CA ALA A 250 11.35 -9.08 7.49
C ALA A 250 10.77 -7.88 8.26
N LEU A 251 9.94 -7.05 7.60
CA LEU A 251 9.23 -5.93 8.22
C LEU A 251 8.39 -6.40 9.42
N THR A 252 7.61 -7.47 9.26
CA THR A 252 6.74 -7.97 10.34
C THR A 252 7.56 -8.49 11.51
N VAL A 253 8.62 -9.27 11.24
CA VAL A 253 9.50 -9.82 12.30
C VAL A 253 10.24 -8.70 13.04
N LEU A 254 10.87 -7.78 12.30
CA LEU A 254 11.58 -6.64 12.90
C LEU A 254 10.61 -5.71 13.64
N GLY A 255 9.42 -5.46 13.10
CA GLY A 255 8.40 -4.65 13.75
C GLY A 255 7.94 -5.19 15.10
N VAL A 256 7.73 -6.51 15.18
CA VAL A 256 7.40 -7.17 16.46
C VAL A 256 8.56 -7.10 17.45
N LEU A 257 9.80 -7.35 16.98
CA LEU A 257 10.99 -7.28 17.84
C LEU A 257 11.22 -5.85 18.37
N ASP A 258 11.16 -4.85 17.50
CA ASP A 258 11.34 -3.46 17.90
C ASP A 258 10.19 -2.97 18.80
N GLY A 259 8.93 -3.34 18.48
CA GLY A 259 7.75 -2.90 19.23
C GLY A 259 7.56 -3.58 20.59
N LEU A 260 7.87 -4.87 20.73
CA LEU A 260 7.63 -5.64 21.96
C LEU A 260 8.88 -5.92 22.79
N VAL A 261 10.08 -5.74 22.24
CA VAL A 261 11.34 -5.96 22.96
C VAL A 261 12.12 -4.66 23.13
N PHE A 262 12.46 -3.99 22.03
CA PHE A 262 13.33 -2.81 22.10
C PHE A 262 12.62 -1.59 22.69
N LEU A 263 11.38 -1.31 22.27
CA LEU A 263 10.58 -0.19 22.76
C LEU A 263 10.32 -0.25 24.29
N PRO A 264 9.88 -1.37 24.88
CA PRO A 264 9.72 -1.48 26.34
C PRO A 264 10.99 -1.16 27.12
N VAL A 265 12.15 -1.65 26.67
CA VAL A 265 13.45 -1.37 27.31
C VAL A 265 13.78 0.12 27.21
N LEU A 266 13.57 0.73 26.03
CA LEU A 266 13.78 2.16 25.84
C LEU A 266 12.86 3.00 26.74
N LEU A 267 11.59 2.63 26.86
CA LEU A 267 10.60 3.31 27.72
C LEU A 267 10.92 3.15 29.22
N SER A 268 11.49 2.03 29.65
CA SER A 268 11.94 1.86 31.05
C SER A 268 13.08 2.83 31.38
N LEU A 269 14.05 2.99 30.48
CA LEU A 269 15.23 3.85 30.69
C LEU A 269 14.90 5.34 30.58
N VAL A 270 14.25 5.75 29.49
CA VAL A 270 14.06 7.17 29.14
C VAL A 270 12.60 7.56 28.96
N GLY A 271 11.63 6.76 29.43
CA GLY A 271 10.22 7.06 29.28
C GLY A 271 9.77 8.34 30.00
N PRO A 272 8.75 9.03 29.45
CA PRO A 272 8.18 10.23 30.08
C PRO A 272 7.61 9.94 31.49
N PRO A 273 7.57 10.97 32.37
CA PRO A 273 6.94 10.83 33.68
C PRO A 273 5.45 10.45 33.56
N ALA A 274 4.90 9.85 34.61
CA ALA A 274 3.49 9.50 34.66
C ALA A 274 2.64 10.78 34.75
N GLU A 275 1.54 10.83 34.00
CA GLU A 275 0.60 11.96 34.04
C GLU A 275 -0.16 12.00 35.37
N VAL A 276 -0.50 10.83 35.93
CA VAL A 276 -1.19 10.69 37.21
C VAL A 276 -0.29 9.97 38.20
N VAL A 277 0.07 10.66 39.28
CA VAL A 277 0.82 10.10 40.42
C VAL A 277 -0.08 10.08 41.65
N PRO A 278 -0.55 8.90 42.11
CA PRO A 278 -1.43 8.82 43.27
C PRO A 278 -0.68 9.21 44.56
N ARG A 279 -1.33 10.03 45.42
CA ARG A 279 -0.73 10.56 46.66
C ARG A 279 -0.49 9.51 47.76
N ASN A 280 -1.36 8.51 47.85
CA ASN A 280 -1.34 7.55 48.97
C ASN A 280 -0.56 6.27 48.65
N HIS A 281 -0.60 5.81 47.39
CA HIS A 281 0.13 4.64 46.91
C HIS A 281 0.63 4.88 45.48
N PRO A 282 1.95 5.02 45.26
CA PRO A 282 2.49 5.37 43.94
C PRO A 282 2.13 4.34 42.84
N ASP A 283 1.86 3.09 43.22
CA ASP A 283 1.65 1.97 42.30
C ASP A 283 0.19 1.53 42.11
N ARG A 284 -0.79 2.20 42.75
CA ARG A 284 -2.19 1.79 42.68
C ARG A 284 -3.17 2.96 42.75
N LEU A 285 -4.14 2.96 41.83
CA LEU A 285 -5.32 3.83 41.95
C LEU A 285 -6.23 3.33 43.09
N PRO A 286 -6.85 4.21 43.88
CA PRO A 286 -7.81 3.80 44.90
C PRO A 286 -8.95 3.01 44.25
N THR A 287 -9.27 1.84 44.80
CA THR A 287 -10.41 1.05 44.34
C THR A 287 -11.70 1.86 44.52
N PRO A 288 -12.59 1.92 43.51
CA PRO A 288 -13.88 2.57 43.67
C PRO A 288 -14.63 1.94 44.85
N THR A 289 -15.23 2.78 45.70
CA THR A 289 -15.96 2.31 46.87
C THR A 289 -17.12 1.43 46.42
N PRO A 290 -17.31 0.23 46.99
CA PRO A 290 -18.43 -0.62 46.60
C PRO A 290 -19.77 0.10 46.82
N PRO A 291 -20.79 -0.15 45.97
CA PRO A 291 -22.11 0.42 46.18
C PRO A 291 -22.63 0.02 47.56
N PRO A 292 -23.36 0.91 48.27
CA PRO A 292 -23.85 0.63 49.61
C PRO A 292 -24.74 -0.63 49.57
N SER A 293 -24.46 -1.57 50.48
CA SER A 293 -25.23 -2.80 50.63
C SER A 293 -26.72 -2.46 50.81
N PRO A 294 -27.66 -3.16 50.14
CA PRO A 294 -29.09 -2.95 50.36
C PRO A 294 -29.41 -3.20 51.85
N GLN A 295 -30.06 -2.23 52.49
CA GLN A 295 -30.45 -2.33 53.88
C GLN A 295 -31.41 -3.52 54.07
N PRO A 296 -31.19 -4.41 55.05
CA PRO A 296 -32.15 -5.46 55.35
C PRO A 296 -33.45 -4.81 55.85
N VAL A 297 -34.53 -5.01 55.10
CA VAL A 297 -35.88 -4.63 55.52
C VAL A 297 -36.20 -5.45 56.76
N HIS A 298 -36.23 -4.81 57.93
CA HIS A 298 -36.73 -5.43 59.16
C HIS A 298 -38.20 -5.77 58.96
N ALA A 299 -38.51 -7.06 58.79
CA ALA A 299 -39.88 -7.54 58.84
C ALA A 299 -40.41 -7.36 60.27
N HIS A 300 -41.32 -6.40 60.46
CA HIS A 300 -42.07 -6.26 61.70
C HIS A 300 -42.88 -7.55 61.97
N SER A 301 -42.62 -8.21 63.09
CA SER A 301 -43.44 -9.33 63.54
C SER A 301 -44.76 -8.80 64.11
N HIS A 302 -45.87 -9.11 63.46
CA HIS A 302 -47.20 -8.92 64.04
C HIS A 302 -47.53 -10.12 64.91
N SER A 303 -47.59 -9.92 66.22
CA SER A 303 -48.25 -10.82 67.17
C SER A 303 -49.76 -10.69 67.00
N GLY A 304 -50.44 -11.78 66.62
CA GLY A 304 -51.91 -11.83 66.49
C GLY A 304 -52.48 -13.13 67.03
N SER A 305 -53.38 -13.01 68.00
CA SER A 305 -53.93 -14.05 68.86
C SER A 305 -54.83 -15.08 68.18
N SER A 306 -54.90 -16.24 68.82
CA SER A 306 -55.75 -17.40 68.56
C SER A 306 -57.26 -17.11 68.50
N ARG A 307 -57.97 -17.90 67.67
CA ARG A 307 -59.34 -18.38 67.98
C ARG A 307 -59.65 -19.67 67.22
N ARG A 308 -60.11 -20.66 67.98
CA ARG A 308 -60.44 -22.04 67.59
C ARG A 308 -61.97 -22.15 67.43
N SER A 309 -62.45 -22.83 66.39
CA SER A 309 -63.82 -23.35 66.33
C SER A 309 -63.87 -24.70 65.64
N SER A 310 -64.80 -25.53 66.13
CA SER A 310 -64.93 -26.98 66.01
C SER A 310 -66.02 -27.46 65.04
N GLY A 311 -65.91 -28.70 64.54
CA GLY A 311 -67.00 -29.53 63.98
C GLY A 311 -66.47 -30.51 62.90
N ARG A 312 -66.38 -31.84 63.10
CA ARG A 312 -67.37 -32.96 63.19
C ARG A 312 -67.75 -33.60 61.84
N GLY A 313 -67.59 -34.94 61.75
CA GLY A 313 -68.19 -35.90 60.77
C GLY A 313 -67.16 -36.60 59.86
N ALA A 314 -66.72 -37.85 60.09
CA ALA A 314 -67.34 -39.16 59.75
C ALA A 314 -67.54 -39.36 58.22
N SER A 315 -67.20 -40.46 57.52
CA SER A 315 -66.91 -41.86 57.85
C SER A 315 -66.36 -42.62 56.60
N GLY A 316 -65.68 -43.76 56.81
CA GLY A 316 -65.81 -44.94 55.93
C GLY A 316 -64.64 -45.33 54.99
N GLY A 317 -64.10 -46.55 55.19
CA GLY A 317 -63.59 -47.40 54.08
C GLY A 317 -62.13 -47.85 54.14
N ARG A 318 -61.89 -49.07 54.64
CA ARG A 318 -60.63 -49.87 54.67
C ARG A 318 -60.18 -50.25 53.22
N SER A 319 -58.91 -50.46 52.87
CA SER A 319 -58.08 -51.62 53.25
C SER A 319 -56.70 -51.63 52.53
N CYS A 320 -55.63 -51.94 53.28
CA CYS A 320 -54.37 -52.66 52.95
C CYS A 320 -53.42 -52.15 51.83
N ARG A 321 -52.08 -52.15 51.92
CA ARG A 321 -51.10 -52.81 52.82
C ARG A 321 -49.69 -52.17 52.61
N ARG A 322 -48.96 -51.97 53.74
CA ARG A 322 -47.48 -52.04 54.00
C ARG A 322 -46.47 -51.43 53.00
N SER A 323 -45.79 -50.33 53.32
CA SER A 323 -44.52 -50.16 54.11
C SER A 323 -43.24 -50.52 53.32
N SER A 324 -42.16 -49.75 53.22
CA SER A 324 -41.70 -48.50 53.85
C SER A 324 -40.37 -48.05 53.19
N SER A 325 -39.99 -46.77 53.40
CA SER A 325 -38.75 -46.04 53.01
C SER A 325 -38.76 -45.41 51.60
N GLY A 326 -38.56 -44.10 51.41
CA GLY A 326 -38.34 -42.96 52.29
C GLY A 326 -38.36 -41.66 51.47
N GLY A 327 -38.74 -40.54 52.10
CA GLY A 327 -38.57 -39.18 51.57
C GLY A 327 -39.75 -38.63 50.76
N GLY A 328 -40.81 -38.16 51.44
CA GLY A 328 -41.99 -37.59 50.81
C GLY A 328 -41.74 -36.27 50.07
N GLY A 329 -42.31 -36.17 48.87
CA GLY A 329 -42.40 -34.96 48.07
C GLY A 329 -43.56 -34.05 48.49
N GLY A 330 -43.56 -32.85 47.91
CA GLY A 330 -44.64 -31.87 47.97
C GLY A 330 -44.42 -30.83 46.89
N SER A 331 -45.34 -30.76 45.94
CA SER A 331 -45.39 -29.79 44.85
C SER A 331 -45.39 -28.35 45.37
N SER A 332 -44.51 -27.51 44.83
CA SER A 332 -44.74 -26.07 44.76
C SER A 332 -45.16 -25.71 43.34
N LEU A 333 -46.31 -25.04 43.23
CA LEU A 333 -46.64 -24.16 42.12
C LEU A 333 -45.43 -23.23 41.87
N TYR A 334 -44.94 -23.20 40.64
CA TYR A 334 -43.98 -22.20 40.17
C TYR A 334 -44.68 -21.26 39.17
N PRO A 335 -44.63 -19.94 39.36
CA PRO A 335 -44.88 -19.00 38.27
C PRO A 335 -43.65 -18.98 37.35
N ARG A 336 -43.93 -18.97 36.04
CA ARG A 336 -42.96 -18.95 34.95
C ARG A 336 -41.99 -17.76 35.03
N LEU A 337 -40.69 -18.05 34.95
CA LEU A 337 -39.70 -17.19 34.29
C LEU A 337 -38.85 -18.05 33.35
N HIS A 338 -39.03 -17.85 32.04
CA HIS A 338 -38.08 -18.17 30.98
C HIS A 338 -37.57 -16.79 30.54
N GLY A 339 -36.28 -16.46 30.52
CA GLY A 339 -35.14 -17.26 30.10
C GLY A 339 -34.53 -16.53 28.91
N SER A 340 -33.48 -15.74 29.20
CA SER A 340 -32.37 -15.31 28.33
C SER A 340 -32.64 -14.99 26.85
N ASN A 341 -32.24 -13.79 26.41
CA ASN A 341 -31.25 -13.65 25.34
C ASN A 341 -30.59 -12.25 25.35
N LEU A 342 -29.27 -12.29 25.32
CA LEU A 342 -28.33 -11.20 25.10
C LEU A 342 -28.27 -10.94 23.58
N SER A 343 -28.42 -9.70 23.10
CA SER A 343 -28.04 -9.33 21.72
C SER A 343 -27.73 -7.85 21.61
N LEU A 344 -26.50 -7.58 21.19
CA LEU A 344 -25.97 -6.30 20.73
C LEU A 344 -26.55 -5.94 19.35
N THR A 345 -26.49 -4.65 19.02
CA THR A 345 -26.73 -4.00 17.71
C THR A 345 -28.18 -3.69 17.31
N THR A 346 -28.44 -2.40 17.12
CA THR A 346 -29.45 -1.92 16.17
C THR A 346 -28.76 -0.87 15.30
N ILE A 347 -28.10 -1.37 14.25
CA ILE A 347 -28.11 -0.75 12.94
C ILE A 347 -29.51 -1.04 12.38
N THR A 348 -30.22 0.00 11.95
CA THR A 348 -31.49 -0.12 11.24
C THR A 348 -31.23 -0.56 9.80
N GLU A 349 -31.58 -1.81 9.46
CA GLU A 349 -31.82 -2.24 8.08
C GLU A 349 -33.32 -2.06 7.77
N GLU A 350 -33.65 -1.37 6.68
CA GLU A 350 -35.01 -1.32 6.14
C GLU A 350 -35.26 -2.52 5.21
N PRO A 351 -36.50 -3.08 5.18
CA PRO A 351 -36.80 -4.25 4.38
C PRO A 351 -37.24 -3.89 2.95
N SER A 352 -36.79 -4.71 2.00
CA SER A 352 -37.30 -4.77 0.65
C SER A 352 -38.63 -5.53 0.60
N SER A 353 -39.68 -4.90 0.09
CA SER A 353 -40.73 -5.62 -0.64
C SER A 353 -41.46 -4.72 -1.64
N SER A 354 -41.61 -5.29 -2.82
CA SER A 354 -42.20 -4.83 -4.06
C SER A 354 -43.72 -4.58 -3.99
N THR A 355 -44.22 -3.49 -4.61
CA THR A 355 -45.06 -3.49 -5.84
C THR A 355 -46.05 -2.30 -5.92
N ARG A 356 -45.92 -1.49 -6.98
CA ARG A 356 -46.90 -0.57 -7.63
C ARG A 356 -47.37 0.67 -6.82
N SER A 357 -47.47 1.88 -7.38
CA SER A 357 -47.54 2.35 -8.78
C SER A 357 -47.38 3.87 -8.88
N SER A 358 -46.87 4.29 -10.05
CA SER A 358 -47.18 5.51 -10.82
C SER A 358 -46.68 6.90 -10.38
N GLN A 359 -45.97 7.51 -11.34
CA GLN A 359 -45.81 8.94 -11.68
C GLN A 359 -44.50 9.69 -11.31
N SER A 360 -43.62 9.74 -12.31
CA SER A 360 -42.88 10.89 -12.85
C SER A 360 -42.01 11.77 -11.94
N LEU A 361 -40.70 11.80 -12.20
CA LEU A 361 -40.03 12.84 -13.02
C LEU A 361 -38.56 12.47 -13.28
N ARG A 362 -38.08 12.86 -14.48
CA ARG A 362 -36.74 12.67 -15.02
C ARG A 362 -35.65 13.43 -14.22
N SER A 363 -34.44 12.87 -14.16
CA SER A 363 -33.23 13.52 -14.70
C SER A 363 -32.10 12.49 -14.80
N SER A 364 -31.63 12.27 -16.02
CA SER A 364 -30.62 11.28 -16.41
C SER A 364 -29.31 11.99 -16.74
N HIS A 365 -28.18 11.55 -16.19
CA HIS A 365 -26.86 11.61 -16.84
C HIS A 365 -25.90 10.69 -16.07
N GLU A 366 -25.82 9.43 -16.49
CA GLU A 366 -24.72 8.53 -16.14
C GLU A 366 -24.16 7.96 -17.44
N ILE A 367 -22.87 8.18 -17.66
CA ILE A 367 -22.12 7.72 -18.84
C ILE A 367 -21.48 6.39 -18.45
N VAL A 368 -22.00 5.30 -19.00
CA VAL A 368 -21.40 3.96 -18.88
C VAL A 368 -20.46 3.77 -20.07
N VAL A 369 -19.17 3.61 -19.78
CA VAL A 369 -18.14 3.28 -20.79
C VAL A 369 -17.86 1.78 -20.69
N GLU A 370 -18.32 1.02 -21.68
CA GLU A 370 -17.92 -0.38 -21.86
C GLU A 370 -16.57 -0.45 -22.59
N PRO A 371 -15.57 -1.21 -22.11
CA PRO A 371 -14.34 -1.42 -22.84
C PRO A 371 -14.55 -2.42 -23.98
N GLN A 372 -14.47 -1.93 -25.22
CA GLN A 372 -14.43 -2.78 -26.42
C GLN A 372 -13.00 -3.30 -26.61
N VAL A 373 -12.76 -4.57 -26.32
CA VAL A 373 -11.49 -5.25 -26.59
C VAL A 373 -11.52 -5.75 -28.04
N VAL A 374 -10.80 -5.09 -28.93
CA VAL A 374 -10.56 -5.56 -30.30
C VAL A 374 -9.28 -6.40 -30.29
N VAL A 375 -9.42 -7.71 -30.52
CA VAL A 375 -8.30 -8.63 -30.70
C VAL A 375 -8.02 -8.75 -32.19
N GLU A 376 -6.94 -8.14 -32.67
CA GLU A 376 -6.43 -8.37 -34.03
C GLU A 376 -5.50 -9.59 -34.03
N THR A 377 -6.02 -10.76 -34.41
CA THR A 377 -5.18 -11.93 -34.71
C THR A 377 -4.63 -11.83 -36.12
N THR A 378 -3.33 -11.58 -36.26
CA THR A 378 -2.61 -11.73 -37.54
C THR A 378 -2.17 -13.19 -37.68
N THR A 379 -2.85 -13.96 -38.53
CA THR A 379 -2.46 -15.32 -38.88
C THR A 379 -1.51 -15.28 -40.07
N SER A 380 -0.22 -15.55 -39.87
CA SER A 380 0.74 -15.70 -40.97
C SER A 380 0.63 -17.10 -41.59
N PRO A 381 0.35 -17.26 -42.90
CA PRO A 381 0.43 -18.56 -43.54
C PRO A 381 1.89 -18.92 -43.79
N SER A 382 2.40 -19.95 -43.11
CA SER A 382 3.69 -20.56 -43.41
C SER A 382 3.63 -21.19 -44.80
N THR A 383 4.36 -20.61 -45.75
CA THR A 383 4.52 -21.11 -47.11
C THR A 383 5.43 -22.33 -47.10
N THR A 384 4.87 -23.49 -47.46
CA THR A 384 5.58 -24.74 -47.75
C THR A 384 6.35 -24.61 -49.07
N TYR A 385 7.64 -24.92 -49.08
CA TYR A 385 8.37 -25.35 -50.28
C TYR A 385 8.82 -26.81 -50.13
N PRO A 386 8.81 -27.62 -51.21
CA PRO A 386 9.02 -29.06 -51.15
C PRO A 386 10.48 -29.46 -51.44
N GLY A 387 10.93 -30.58 -50.87
CA GLY A 387 11.96 -31.42 -51.49
C GLY A 387 13.14 -31.82 -50.61
N GLU A 388 13.43 -33.13 -50.65
CA GLU A 388 14.62 -33.86 -50.17
C GLU A 388 14.72 -34.05 -48.64
N GLY A 389 14.75 -35.25 -48.07
CA GLY A 389 14.97 -36.59 -48.59
C GLY A 389 15.65 -37.41 -47.49
N HIS A 390 14.94 -38.39 -46.94
CA HIS A 390 15.44 -39.69 -46.47
C HIS A 390 16.65 -39.74 -45.49
N HIS A 391 16.42 -40.13 -44.23
CA HIS A 391 16.82 -41.46 -43.73
C HIS A 391 16.38 -41.72 -42.27
N ASP A 392 15.68 -42.84 -42.12
CA ASP A 392 15.36 -43.54 -40.88
C ASP A 392 16.60 -44.00 -40.09
N HIS A 393 16.53 -44.03 -38.75
CA HIS A 393 16.35 -45.28 -37.97
C HIS A 393 16.64 -45.15 -36.46
N HIS A 394 15.71 -45.73 -35.68
CA HIS A 394 15.82 -46.40 -34.37
C HIS A 394 16.33 -45.63 -33.14
N VAL A 395 15.45 -45.32 -32.16
CA VAL A 395 15.02 -46.20 -31.04
C VAL A 395 16.18 -46.58 -30.10
N THR A 396 16.36 -45.80 -29.03
CA THR A 396 16.19 -46.21 -27.62
C THR A 396 16.13 -45.00 -26.72
#